data_AF-A0A847H3D3-F1
#
_entry.id   AF-A0A847H3D3-F1
#
_cell.length_a   1.000
_cell.length_b   1.000
_cell.length_c   1.000
_cell.angle_alpha   90.00
_cell.angle_beta   90.00
_cell.angle_gamma   90.00
#
_symmetry.space_group_name_H-M   'P 1'
#
loop_
_entity.id
_entity.type
_entity.pdbx_description
1 polymer ?
#
loop_
_entity_poly.entity_id
_entity_poly.type
_entity_poly.pdbx_seq_one_letter_code
_entity_poly.pdbx_strand_id
1 'polypeptide(L)'
;MRRLYTATPVVFKIQLTLTSDQADTLDTFYYTTAKHGTLPFEWKHPRTGSTVDMRFLGDSPNYVHAGAEEFSTSFSVEVLP
;
A
#
# COMPACT_ATOMS: atom_id res chain seq x y z
N MET A 1 -19.10 5.18 30.42
CA MET A 1 -18.03 5.96 29.77
C MET A 1 -17.55 5.21 28.54
N ARG A 2 -17.78 5.74 27.33
CA ARG A 2 -17.26 5.18 26.07
C ARG A 2 -15.81 5.64 25.94
N ARG A 3 -14.86 4.73 26.15
CA ARG A 3 -13.43 5.00 25.90
C ARG A 3 -13.29 5.24 24.40
N LEU A 4 -13.12 6.50 24.00
CA LEU A 4 -12.66 6.85 22.66
C LEU A 4 -11.17 6.50 22.61
N TYR A 5 -10.85 5.24 22.34
CA TYR A 5 -9.53 4.92 21.79
C TYR A 5 -9.59 5.34 20.33
N THR A 6 -9.21 6.58 20.04
CA THR A 6 -8.81 6.94 18.68
C THR A 6 -7.47 6.22 18.45
N ALA A 7 -7.54 4.97 17.99
CA ALA A 7 -6.35 4.29 17.52
C ALA A 7 -5.74 5.19 16.45
N THR A 8 -4.55 5.72 16.72
CA THR A 8 -3.85 6.56 15.75
C THR A 8 -3.53 5.68 14.54
N PRO A 9 -3.94 6.05 13.31
CA PRO A 9 -3.64 5.26 12.14
C PRO A 9 -2.12 5.10 12.03
N VAL A 10 -1.65 3.85 11.95
CA VAL A 10 -0.23 3.57 11.79
C VAL A 10 0.08 3.63 10.31
N VAL A 11 0.85 4.64 9.91
CA VAL A 11 1.21 4.87 8.51
C VAL A 11 2.58 4.26 8.21
N PHE A 12 2.67 3.56 7.08
CA PHE A 12 3.92 3.05 6.52
C PHE A 12 4.16 3.65 5.14
N LYS A 13 5.38 4.12 4.92
CA LYS A 13 5.90 4.39 3.57
C LYS A 13 6.55 3.13 3.05
N ILE A 14 6.01 2.59 1.97
CA ILE A 14 6.47 1.37 1.33
C ILE A 14 7.33 1.73 0.13
N GLN A 15 8.41 0.99 -0.07
CA GLN A 15 9.20 1.02 -1.28
C GLN A 15 9.38 -0.41 -1.79
N LEU A 16 9.06 -0.66 -3.05
CA LEU A 16 9.20 -1.96 -3.70
C LEU A 16 10.03 -1.83 -4.97
N THR A 17 10.81 -2.85 -5.28
CA THR A 17 11.41 -3.04 -6.61
C THR A 17 10.64 -4.17 -7.28
N LEU A 18 10.07 -3.88 -8.44
CA LEU A 18 9.15 -4.74 -9.16
C LEU A 18 9.64 -4.95 -10.60
N THR A 19 9.35 -6.11 -11.18
CA THR A 19 9.44 -6.28 -12.64
C THR A 19 8.32 -5.52 -13.35
N SER A 20 8.39 -5.38 -14.68
CA SER A 20 7.31 -4.78 -15.48
C SER A 20 5.94 -5.42 -15.20
N ASP A 21 5.85 -6.75 -15.23
CA ASP A 21 4.59 -7.48 -14.99
C ASP A 21 4.03 -7.24 -13.58
N GLN A 22 4.92 -7.10 -12.59
CA GLN A 22 4.53 -6.83 -11.21
C GLN A 22 4.04 -5.38 -11.03
N ALA A 23 4.63 -4.43 -11.75
CA ALA A 23 4.16 -3.05 -11.78
C ALA A 23 2.75 -2.97 -12.40
N ASP A 24 2.50 -3.64 -13.52
CA ASP A 24 1.17 -3.71 -14.14
C ASP A 24 0.13 -4.35 -13.21
N THR A 25 0.54 -5.36 -12.44
CA THR A 25 -0.30 -5.99 -11.43
C THR A 25 -0.64 -5.01 -10.29
N LEU A 26 0.34 -4.25 -9.81
CA LEU A 26 0.13 -3.24 -8.76
C LEU A 26 -0.80 -2.11 -9.24
N ASP A 27 -0.62 -1.65 -10.48
CA ASP A 27 -1.50 -0.64 -11.08
C ASP A 27 -2.92 -1.14 -11.20
N THR A 28 -3.11 -2.34 -11.75
CA THR A 28 -4.43 -2.96 -11.85
C THR A 28 -5.08 -3.07 -10.47
N PHE A 29 -4.33 -3.52 -9.47
CA PHE A 29 -4.82 -3.62 -8.10
C PHE A 29 -5.23 -2.25 -7.54
N TYR A 30 -4.39 -1.22 -7.69
CA TYR A 30 -4.66 0.13 -7.17
C TYR A 30 -5.90 0.76 -7.82
N TYR A 31 -5.99 0.71 -9.15
CA TYR A 31 -7.10 1.34 -9.90
C TYR A 31 -8.40 0.55 -9.77
N THR A 32 -8.35 -0.77 -9.88
CA THR A 32 -9.57 -1.59 -10.02
C THR A 32 -10.07 -2.14 -8.69
N THR A 33 -9.19 -2.73 -7.89
CA THR A 33 -9.52 -3.43 -6.64
C THR A 33 -9.60 -2.46 -5.47
N ALA A 34 -8.58 -1.63 -5.27
CA ALA A 34 -8.55 -0.63 -4.21
C ALA A 34 -9.32 0.66 -4.56
N LYS A 35 -9.92 0.75 -5.76
CA LYS A 35 -10.66 1.92 -6.27
C LYS A 35 -9.90 3.23 -6.05
N HIS A 36 -8.73 3.33 -6.66
CA HIS A 36 -7.85 4.49 -6.50
C HIS A 36 -7.44 4.73 -5.03
N GLY A 37 -7.23 3.64 -4.30
CA GLY A 37 -6.81 3.68 -2.90
C GLY A 37 -7.89 4.00 -1.87
N THR A 38 -9.17 4.09 -2.28
CA THR A 38 -10.28 4.41 -1.38
C THR A 38 -10.80 3.22 -0.59
N LEU A 39 -10.67 2.00 -1.13
CA LEU A 39 -11.10 0.77 -0.47
C LEU A 39 -9.97 0.12 0.34
N PRO A 40 -10.30 -0.48 1.50
CA PRO A 40 -9.36 -1.27 2.27
C PRO A 40 -9.02 -2.60 1.58
N PHE A 41 -7.87 -3.16 1.91
CA PHE A 41 -7.42 -4.47 1.46
C PHE A 41 -6.58 -5.16 2.52
N GLU A 42 -6.60 -6.50 2.54
CA GLU A 42 -5.77 -7.29 3.43
C GLU A 42 -4.33 -7.35 2.92
N TRP A 43 -3.37 -7.03 3.79
CA TRP A 43 -1.97 -7.19 3.48
C TRP A 43 -1.12 -7.52 4.71
N LYS A 44 0.15 -7.85 4.47
CA LYS A 44 1.09 -8.21 5.53
C LYS A 44 1.65 -6.95 6.16
N HIS A 45 1.48 -6.84 7.48
CA HIS A 45 2.05 -5.76 8.27
C HIS A 45 3.59 -5.73 8.10
N PRO A 46 4.20 -4.62 7.64
CA PRO A 46 5.62 -4.59 7.26
C PRO A 46 6.59 -4.94 8.39
N ARG A 47 6.20 -4.66 9.65
CA ARG A 47 7.01 -4.97 10.84
C ARG A 47 6.75 -6.35 11.47
N THR A 48 5.50 -6.82 11.51
CA THR A 48 5.11 -8.00 12.31
C THR A 48 4.79 -9.22 11.46
N GLY A 49 4.55 -9.04 10.15
CA GLY A 49 4.13 -10.12 9.25
C GLY A 49 2.70 -10.63 9.48
N SER A 50 1.96 -10.04 10.43
CA SER A 50 0.53 -10.35 10.63
C SER A 50 -0.29 -9.85 9.44
N THR A 51 -1.35 -10.56 9.08
CA THR A 51 -2.32 -10.03 8.11
C THR A 51 -3.16 -8.98 8.82
N VAL A 52 -3.26 -7.79 8.24
CA VAL A 52 -4.06 -6.66 8.73
C VAL A 52 -4.73 -5.97 7.55
N ASP A 53 -5.83 -5.28 7.81
CA ASP A 53 -6.45 -4.40 6.82
C ASP A 53 -5.64 -3.12 6.67
N MET A 54 -5.37 -2.74 5.43
CA MET A 54 -4.68 -1.51 5.08
C MET A 54 -5.45 -0.73 4.03
N ARG A 55 -5.14 0.56 3.93
CA ARG A 55 -5.64 1.44 2.88
C ARG A 55 -4.50 2.30 2.34
N PHE A 56 -4.50 2.58 1.03
CA PHE A 56 -3.56 3.52 0.44
C PHE A 56 -3.84 4.94 0.94
N LEU A 57 -2.79 5.75 1.08
CA LEU A 57 -2.88 7.14 1.49
C LEU A 57 -2.38 8.06 0.40
N GLY A 58 -3.29 8.91 -0.10
CA GLY A 58 -3.03 10.15 -0.85
C GLY A 58 -2.44 9.99 -2.26
N ASP A 59 -1.40 9.18 -2.39
CA ASP A 59 -0.57 9.09 -3.58
C ASP A 59 -0.79 7.74 -4.29
N SER A 60 -0.95 7.80 -5.60
CA SER A 60 -0.83 6.62 -6.46
C SER A 60 0.60 6.10 -6.43
N PRO A 61 0.82 4.79 -6.67
CA PRO A 61 2.16 4.26 -6.89
C PRO A 61 2.88 5.10 -7.96
N ASN A 62 4.05 5.64 -7.61
CA ASN A 62 4.94 6.26 -8.58
C ASN A 62 5.96 5.23 -9.07
N TYR A 63 6.46 5.35 -10.30
CA TYR A 63 7.44 4.42 -10.83
C TYR A 63 8.68 5.16 -11.31
N VAL A 64 9.84 4.63 -10.95
CA VAL A 64 11.15 5.07 -11.41
C VAL A 64 11.88 3.87 -11.97
N HIS A 65 12.48 4.01 -13.16
CA HIS A 65 13.34 2.97 -13.71
C HIS A 65 14.52 2.70 -12.77
N ALA A 66 14.67 1.45 -12.34
CA ALA A 66 15.72 1.01 -11.42
C ALA A 66 16.73 0.06 -12.11
N GLY A 67 16.37 -0.51 -13.26
CA GLY A 67 17.21 -1.41 -14.06
C GLY A 67 16.67 -1.58 -15.47
N ALA A 68 17.12 -2.63 -16.17
CA ALA A 68 16.70 -2.89 -17.55
C ALA A 68 15.20 -3.20 -17.68
N GLU A 69 14.65 -3.97 -16.73
CA GLU A 69 13.23 -4.37 -16.68
C GLU A 69 12.62 -4.21 -15.27
N GLU A 70 13.31 -3.46 -14.41
CA GLU A 70 12.94 -3.26 -13.01
C GLU A 70 12.52 -1.81 -12.76
N PHE A 71 11.46 -1.66 -11.98
CA PHE A 71 10.87 -0.40 -11.56
C PHE A 71 10.87 -0.33 -10.03
N SER A 72 11.36 0.78 -9.50
CA SER A 72 11.15 1.12 -8.09
C SER A 72 9.87 1.92 -7.95
N THR A 73 9.01 1.51 -7.01
CA THR A 73 7.80 2.24 -6.66
C THR A 73 7.74 2.59 -5.18
N SER A 74 7.12 3.72 -4.86
CA SER A 74 6.84 4.12 -3.49
C SER A 74 5.39 4.58 -3.32
N PHE A 75 4.79 4.20 -2.20
CA PHE A 75 3.44 4.61 -1.83
C PHE A 75 3.28 4.56 -0.31
N SER A 76 2.27 5.25 0.20
CA SER A 76 1.94 5.23 1.63
C SER A 76 0.70 4.39 1.87
N VAL A 77 0.70 3.63 2.96
CA VAL A 77 -0.48 2.89 3.45
C VAL A 77 -0.70 3.18 4.92
N GLU A 78 -1.95 3.18 5.34
CA GLU A 78 -2.32 3.16 6.75
C GLU A 78 -2.87 1.79 7.12
N VAL A 79 -2.52 1.33 8.33
CA VAL A 79 -3.17 0.18 8.97
C VAL A 79 -4.49 0.63 9.57
N LEU A 80 -5.55 -0.09 9.25
CA LEU A 80 -6.87 0.15 9.80
C LEU A 80 -7.02 -0.57 11.16
N PRO A 81 -7.71 0.05 12.13
CA PRO A 81 -7.90 -0.51 13.47
C PRO A 81 -8.94 -1.63 13.54
#